data_AF-A0A061AQ46-F1
#
_entry.id   AF-A0A061AQ46-F1
#
_cell.length_a   1.000
_cell.length_b   1.000
_cell.length_c   1.000
_cell.angle_alpha   90.00
_cell.angle_beta   90.00
_cell.angle_gamma   90.00
#
_symmetry.space_group_name_H-M   'P 1'
#
loop_
_entity.id
_entity.type
_entity.pdbx_description
1 polymer ?
#
loop_
_entity_poly.entity_id
_entity_poly.type
_entity_poly.pdbx_seq_one_letter_code
_entity_poly.pdbx_strand_id
1 'polypeptide(L)' 'MQGKHLRPLAQLPKAAAQCAQAGAAYGKCIGARYQDVDKGMCAAEFQAFKQCVTQAMKRPARS' A
#
# COMPACT_ATOMS: atom_id res chain seq x y z
N MET A 1 9.11 29.50 12.56
CA MET A 1 9.38 28.05 12.63
C MET A 1 8.07 27.27 12.78
N GLN A 2 7.34 27.00 11.69
CA GLN A 2 5.99 26.40 11.74
C GLN A 2 6.06 24.87 11.54
N GLY A 3 6.48 24.15 12.57
CA GLY A 3 6.54 22.68 12.63
C GLY A 3 5.20 21.99 12.94
N LYS A 4 4.08 22.44 12.33
CA LYS A 4 2.74 21.88 12.62
C LYS A 4 2.21 20.88 11.57
N HIS A 5 2.86 20.72 10.42
CA HIS A 5 2.36 19.91 9.30
C HIS A 5 3.22 18.69 8.91
N LEU A 6 4.30 18.40 9.63
CA LEU A 6 5.14 17.21 9.36
C LEU A 6 4.56 15.90 9.93
N ARG A 7 3.57 15.98 10.83
CA ARG A 7 2.95 14.81 11.47
C ARG A 7 2.19 13.90 10.48
N PRO A 8 1.37 14.41 9.54
CA PRO A 8 0.72 13.56 8.55
C PRO A 8 1.72 12.93 7.55
N LEU A 9 2.82 13.62 7.21
CA LEU A 9 3.87 13.09 6.34
C LEU A 9 4.69 11.98 7.02
N ALA A 10 4.89 12.04 8.34
CA ALA A 10 5.55 10.99 9.11
C ALA A 10 4.65 9.74 9.32
N GLN A 11 3.33 9.87 9.17
CA GLN A 11 2.38 8.75 9.31
C GLN A 11 2.13 7.99 8.00
N LEU A 12 2.33 8.66 6.85
CA LEU A 12 2.33 8.05 5.51
C LEU A 12 3.26 6.83 5.37
N PRO A 13 4.55 6.88 5.77
CA PRO A 13 5.42 5.70 5.69
C PRO A 13 4.97 4.59 6.63
N LYS A 14 4.28 4.89 7.73
CA LYS A 14 3.75 3.88 8.66
C LYS A 14 2.56 3.13 8.06
N ALA A 15 1.64 3.86 7.44
CA ALA A 15 0.53 3.31 6.65
C ALA A 15 1.03 2.48 5.45
N ALA A 16 2.03 3.00 4.72
CA ALA A 16 2.67 2.28 3.63
C ALA A 16 3.39 1.01 4.12
N ALA A 17 4.08 1.07 5.27
CA ALA A 17 4.71 -0.08 5.90
C ALA A 17 3.70 -1.16 6.33
N GLN A 18 2.53 -0.77 6.84
CA GLN A 18 1.46 -1.71 7.18
C GLN A 18 0.96 -2.49 5.95
N CYS A 19 0.96 -1.87 4.77
CA CYS A 19 0.55 -2.52 3.52
C CYS A 19 1.73 -3.02 2.67
N ALA A 20 2.96 -2.88 3.16
CA ALA A 20 4.17 -3.26 2.42
C ALA A 20 4.23 -4.76 2.16
N GLN A 21 3.72 -5.60 3.07
CA GLN A 21 3.59 -7.03 2.83
C GLN A 21 2.64 -7.36 1.67
N ALA A 22 1.48 -6.69 1.60
CA ALA A 22 0.53 -6.87 0.51
C ALA A 22 1.11 -6.37 -0.83
N GLY A 23 1.82 -5.24 -0.82
CA GLY A 23 2.50 -4.69 -1.98
C GLY A 23 3.67 -5.58 -2.45
N ALA A 24 4.42 -6.16 -1.51
CA ALA A 24 5.49 -7.11 -1.81
C ALA A 24 4.95 -8.40 -2.41
N ALA A 25 3.83 -8.94 -1.90
CA ALA A 25 3.18 -10.12 -2.46
C ALA A 25 2.69 -9.86 -3.90
N TYR A 26 2.00 -8.73 -4.12
CA TYR A 26 1.58 -8.29 -5.46
C TYR A 26 2.77 -8.11 -6.40
N GLY A 27 3.84 -7.43 -5.96
CA GLY A 27 5.06 -7.25 -6.74
C GLY A 27 5.79 -8.56 -7.03
N LYS A 28 5.71 -9.55 -6.13
CA LYS A 28 6.28 -10.89 -6.34
C LYS A 28 5.49 -11.66 -7.41
N CYS A 29 4.16 -11.57 -7.37
CA CYS A 29 3.28 -12.19 -8.37
C CYS A 29 3.50 -11.58 -9.76
N ILE A 30 3.52 -10.24 -9.86
CA ILE A 30 3.83 -9.55 -11.11
C ILE A 30 5.26 -9.80 -11.56
N GLY A 31 6.25 -9.74 -10.67
CA GLY A 31 7.65 -9.97 -11.03
C GLY A 31 7.90 -11.39 -11.54
N ALA A 32 7.26 -12.39 -10.92
CA ALA A 32 7.34 -13.78 -11.38
C ALA A 32 6.67 -14.01 -12.74
N ARG A 33 5.72 -13.15 -13.10
CA ARG A 33 4.92 -13.24 -14.34
C ARG A 33 5.05 -11.99 -15.20
N TYR A 34 6.17 -11.27 -15.11
CA TYR A 34 6.31 -9.92 -15.71
C TYR A 34 6.15 -9.94 -17.24
N GLN A 35 6.43 -11.07 -17.87
CA GLN A 35 6.31 -11.31 -19.31
C GLN A 35 4.88 -11.65 -19.75
N ASP A 36 4.03 -12.13 -18.84
CA ASP A 36 2.69 -12.68 -19.08
C ASP A 36 1.63 -11.99 -18.20
N VAL A 37 1.95 -10.83 -17.63
CA VAL A 37 1.09 -10.19 -16.63
C VAL A 37 -0.18 -9.65 -17.29
N ASP A 38 -1.22 -10.48 -17.27
CA ASP A 38 -2.52 -10.13 -17.82
C ASP A 38 -3.43 -9.43 -16.79
N LYS A 39 -4.40 -8.66 -17.29
CA LYS A 39 -5.39 -7.99 -16.43
C LYS A 39 -6.21 -9.03 -15.67
N GLY A 40 -5.82 -9.31 -14.43
CA GLY A 40 -6.54 -10.24 -13.56
C GLY A 40 -5.66 -11.25 -12.82
N MET A 41 -4.43 -11.48 -13.28
CA MET A 41 -3.60 -12.58 -12.74
C MET A 41 -3.25 -12.43 -11.26
N CYS A 42 -2.91 -11.21 -10.83
CA CYS A 42 -2.63 -10.88 -9.43
C CYS A 42 -3.76 -10.03 -8.83
N ALA A 43 -5.00 -10.21 -9.31
CA ALA A 43 -6.14 -9.39 -8.89
C ALA A 43 -6.48 -9.55 -7.40
N ALA A 44 -6.28 -10.73 -6.83
CA ALA A 44 -6.52 -10.97 -5.41
C ALA A 44 -5.50 -10.20 -4.54
N GLU A 45 -4.21 -10.29 -4.86
CA GLU A 45 -3.15 -9.54 -4.18
C GLU A 45 -3.29 -8.03 -4.40
N PHE A 46 -3.67 -7.62 -5.62
CA PHE A 46 -3.96 -6.22 -5.92
C PHE A 46 -5.16 -5.71 -5.13
N GLN A 47 -6.23 -6.49 -4.99
CA GLN A 47 -7.38 -6.12 -4.17
C GLN A 47 -7.00 -6.00 -2.70
N ALA A 48 -6.23 -6.96 -2.16
CA ALA A 48 -5.75 -6.90 -0.78
C ALA A 48 -4.87 -5.67 -0.54
N PHE A 49 -3.91 -5.39 -1.44
CA PHE A 49 -3.06 -4.21 -1.37
C PHE A 49 -3.90 -2.92 -1.50
N LYS A 50 -4.81 -2.84 -2.47
CA LYS A 50 -5.70 -1.70 -2.67
C LYS A 50 -6.60 -1.46 -1.47
N GLN A 51 -7.18 -2.50 -0.88
CA GLN A 51 -8.01 -2.39 0.32
C GLN A 51 -7.19 -1.91 1.52
N CYS A 52 -6.00 -2.47 1.72
CA CYS A 52 -5.10 -2.05 2.79
C CYS A 52 -4.69 -0.58 2.61
N VAL A 53 -4.21 -0.20 1.43
CA VAL A 53 -3.82 1.18 1.12
C VAL A 53 -5.01 2.13 1.25
N THR A 54 -6.19 1.74 0.76
CA THR A 54 -7.40 2.57 0.87
C THR A 54 -7.82 2.75 2.31
N GLN A 55 -7.74 1.72 3.16
CA GLN A 55 -8.03 1.83 4.59
C GLN A 55 -6.97 2.67 5.32
N ALA A 56 -5.70 2.47 5.01
CA ALA A 56 -4.59 3.21 5.60
C ALA A 56 -4.59 4.70 5.17
N MET A 57 -5.05 4.98 3.94
CA MET A 57 -5.25 6.34 3.39
C MET A 57 -6.54 6.99 3.88
N LYS A 58 -7.58 6.22 4.20
CA LYS A 58 -8.86 6.72 4.77
C LYS A 58 -8.75 7.27 6.20
N ARG A 59 -7.52 7.56 6.66
CA ARG A 59 -7.11 8.09 7.98
C ARG A 59 -7.00 6.98 9.05
N PRO A 60 -5.82 6.83 9.70
CA PRO A 60 -5.76 6.78 11.15
C PRO A 60 -5.73 8.23 11.63
N ALA A 61 -6.88 8.92 11.54
CA ALA A 61 -7.05 10.07 12.40
C ALA A 61 -7.31 9.48 13.77
N ARG A 62 -6.25 9.51 14.58
CA ARG A 62 -6.31 9.42 16.04
C ARG A 62 -6.45 8.00 16.61
N SER A 63 -5.32 7.47 17.08
CA SER A 63 -5.19 7.20 18.52
C SER A 63 -3.85 7.73 18.99
#